data_AF-A0A382TJ28-F1
#
_entry.id   AF-A0A382TJ28-F1
#
_cell.length_a   1.000
_cell.length_b   1.000
_cell.length_c   1.000
_cell.angle_alpha   90.00
_cell.angle_beta   90.00
_cell.angle_gamma   90.00
#
_symmetry.space_group_name_H-M   'P 1'
#
loop_
_entity.id
_entity.type
_entity.pdbx_description
1 polymer ?
#
loop_
_entity_poly.entity_id
_entity_poly.type
_entity_poly.pdbx_seq_one_letter_code
_entity_poly.pdbx_strand_id
1 'polypeptide(L)'
;MNLKLLAETLQNSEIILLKALSKSKILDSHKRMSNVEFMRSAMYLNNKKLVRILKSERKVVTLLENGLEAAKKSLPELILADVLKKQSLTFRRGEKLLGSDKFRFAVGYLRAGNY
;
A
#
# COMPACT_ATOMS: atom_id res chain seq x y z
N MET A 1 9.72 26.92 -31.38
CA MET A 1 8.37 26.37 -31.24
C MET A 1 7.40 27.53 -31.09
N ASN A 2 6.38 27.65 -31.94
CA ASN A 2 5.44 28.78 -31.90
C ASN A 2 4.38 28.51 -30.81
N LEU A 3 4.32 29.37 -29.80
CA LEU A 3 3.41 29.23 -28.65
C LEU A 3 1.93 29.26 -29.04
N LYS A 4 1.57 29.97 -30.12
CA LYS A 4 0.19 30.01 -30.64
C LYS A 4 -0.25 28.67 -31.22
N LEU A 5 0.59 28.08 -32.08
CA LEU A 5 0.36 26.75 -32.64
C LEU A 5 0.34 25.66 -31.54
N LEU A 6 1.12 25.86 -30.47
CA LEU A 6 1.05 24.96 -29.33
C LEU A 6 -0.32 25.01 -28.66
N ALA A 7 -0.82 26.21 -28.35
CA ALA A 7 -2.12 26.41 -27.70
C ALA A 7 -3.29 25.85 -28.52
N GLU A 8 -3.25 25.97 -29.86
CA GLU A 8 -4.26 25.41 -30.77
C GLU A 8 -4.29 23.87 -30.77
N THR A 9 -3.19 23.23 -30.38
CA THR A 9 -3.08 21.76 -30.36
C THR A 9 -3.34 21.14 -28.98
N LEU A 10 -3.57 21.96 -27.95
CA LEU A 10 -3.86 21.47 -26.60
C LEU A 10 -5.37 21.44 -26.38
N GLN A 11 -5.87 20.32 -25.88
CA GLN A 11 -7.23 20.18 -25.39
C GLN A 11 -7.36 20.79 -24.00
N ASN A 12 -8.60 20.97 -23.56
CA ASN A 12 -8.92 21.54 -22.25
C ASN A 12 -8.27 20.75 -21.10
N SER A 13 -8.16 19.42 -21.23
CA SER A 13 -7.56 18.58 -20.20
C SER A 13 -6.07 18.87 -20.02
N GLU A 14 -5.30 19.02 -21.11
CA GLU A 14 -3.89 19.38 -21.01
C GLU A 14 -3.68 20.80 -20.46
N ILE A 15 -4.53 21.75 -20.84
CA ILE A 15 -4.48 23.13 -20.32
C ILE A 15 -4.72 23.14 -18.81
N ILE A 16 -5.71 22.37 -18.34
CA ILE A 16 -5.98 22.22 -16.91
C ILE A 16 -4.77 21.60 -16.20
N LEU A 17 -4.15 20.56 -16.78
CA LEU A 17 -2.99 19.90 -16.21
C LEU A 17 -1.78 20.85 -16.08
N LEU A 18 -1.50 21.64 -17.13
CA LEU A 18 -0.44 22.66 -17.10
C LEU A 18 -0.69 23.74 -16.04
N LYS A 19 -1.94 24.21 -15.92
CA LYS A 19 -2.32 25.18 -14.88
C LYS A 19 -2.25 24.60 -13.47
N ALA A 20 -2.50 23.31 -13.30
CA ALA A 20 -2.33 22.64 -12.02
C ALA A 20 -0.84 22.45 -11.70
N LEU A 21 -0.02 22.10 -12.70
CA LEU A 21 1.43 21.95 -12.53
C LEU A 21 2.14 23.28 -12.25
N SER A 22 1.64 24.40 -12.76
CA SER A 22 2.19 25.71 -12.42
C SER A 22 1.99 26.07 -10.94
N LYS A 23 0.95 25.53 -10.31
CA LYS A 23 0.69 25.70 -8.86
C LYS A 23 1.38 24.65 -8.01
N SER A 24 1.53 23.43 -8.53
CA SER A 24 2.11 22.29 -7.83
C SER A 24 3.15 21.61 -8.71
N LYS A 25 4.42 21.62 -8.30
CA LYS A 25 5.53 21.12 -9.12
C LYS A 25 5.39 19.64 -9.52
N ILE A 26 4.60 18.87 -8.78
CA ILE A 26 4.35 17.44 -9.01
C ILE A 26 2.85 17.19 -8.82
N LEU A 27 2.26 16.41 -9.73
CA LEU A 27 0.88 15.94 -9.66
C LEU A 27 0.84 14.44 -9.93
N ASP A 28 0.05 13.73 -9.14
CA ASP A 28 -0.24 12.31 -9.31
C ASP A 28 -1.69 12.05 -9.78
N SER A 29 -2.58 13.03 -9.59
CA SER A 29 -4.00 12.98 -9.96
C SER A 29 -4.60 14.38 -10.08
N HIS A 30 -5.81 14.48 -10.64
CA HIS A 30 -6.56 15.74 -10.67
C HIS A 30 -8.07 15.50 -10.49
N LYS A 31 -8.72 16.21 -9.53
CA LYS A 31 -10.12 15.97 -9.12
C LYS A 31 -11.16 16.05 -10.25
N ARG A 32 -10.88 16.80 -11.32
CA ARG A 32 -11.78 16.99 -12.47
C ARG A 32 -11.56 15.99 -13.61
N MET A 33 -10.65 15.02 -13.43
CA MET A 33 -10.26 14.08 -14.47
C MET A 33 -10.30 12.67 -13.92
N SER A 34 -10.67 11.72 -14.77
CA SER A 34 -10.43 10.31 -14.47
C SER A 34 -8.92 10.00 -14.51
N ASN A 35 -8.48 8.92 -13.86
CA ASN A 35 -7.08 8.49 -13.94
C ASN A 35 -6.64 8.24 -15.39
N VAL A 36 -7.51 7.68 -16.23
CA VAL A 36 -7.21 7.40 -17.64
C VAL A 36 -7.01 8.70 -18.42
N GLU A 37 -7.90 9.67 -18.23
CA GLU A 37 -7.82 10.99 -18.86
C GLU A 37 -6.60 11.78 -18.40
N PHE A 38 -6.31 11.76 -17.10
CA PHE A 38 -5.11 12.36 -16.52
C PHE A 38 -3.84 11.78 -17.16
N MET A 39 -3.74 10.45 -17.23
CA MET A 39 -2.57 9.77 -17.80
C MET A 39 -2.42 10.05 -19.31
N ARG A 40 -3.51 10.03 -20.08
CA ARG A 40 -3.47 10.40 -21.52
C ARG A 40 -2.96 11.83 -21.72
N SER A 41 -3.50 12.78 -20.96
CA SER A 41 -3.13 14.19 -21.04
C SER A 41 -1.65 14.39 -20.65
N ALA A 42 -1.20 13.74 -19.57
CA ALA A 42 0.20 13.76 -19.14
C ALA A 42 1.14 13.16 -20.20
N MET A 43 0.75 12.04 -20.83
CA MET A 43 1.53 11.43 -21.93
C MET A 43 1.63 12.36 -23.14
N TYR A 44 0.53 13.00 -23.53
CA TYR A 44 0.52 13.94 -24.66
C TYR A 44 1.42 15.15 -24.40
N LEU A 45 1.33 15.74 -23.22
CA LEU A 45 2.22 16.82 -22.78
C LEU A 45 3.68 16.38 -22.71
N ASN A 46 3.94 15.14 -22.29
CA ASN A 46 5.29 14.58 -22.23
C ASN A 46 5.88 14.39 -23.64
N ASN A 47 5.08 13.91 -24.60
CA ASN A 47 5.49 13.79 -26.01
C ASN A 47 5.83 15.15 -26.62
N LYS A 48 5.11 16.20 -26.23
CA LYS A 48 5.42 17.60 -26.60
C LYS A 48 6.59 18.21 -25.81
N LYS A 49 7.24 17.44 -24.93
CA LYS A 49 8.35 17.89 -24.06
C LYS A 49 7.98 19.03 -23.10
N LEU A 50 6.71 19.14 -22.71
CA LEU A 50 6.22 20.18 -21.78
C LEU A 50 6.23 19.72 -20.32
N VAL A 51 6.10 18.41 -20.08
CA VAL A 51 6.14 17.79 -18.76
C VAL A 51 7.05 16.57 -18.80
N ARG A 52 7.47 16.09 -17.63
CA ARG A 52 8.18 14.82 -17.48
C ARG A 52 7.36 13.90 -16.58
N ILE A 53 7.09 12.68 -17.04
CA ILE A 53 6.46 11.66 -16.20
C ILE A 53 7.54 11.00 -15.34
N LEU A 54 7.48 11.19 -14.03
CA LEU A 54 8.35 10.50 -13.08
C LEU A 54 7.79 9.10 -12.83
N LYS A 55 8.58 8.06 -13.14
CA LYS A 55 8.24 6.69 -12.75
C LYS A 55 8.73 6.46 -11.33
N SER A 56 7.81 6.43 -10.38
CA SER A 56 8.09 5.97 -9.02
C SER A 56 7.57 4.54 -8.88
N GLU A 57 8.44 3.61 -8.48
CA GLU A 57 8.03 2.27 -8.08
C GLU A 57 7.28 2.36 -6.75
N ARG A 58 5.96 2.56 -6.84
CA ARG A 58 5.11 2.55 -5.65
C ARG A 58 5.14 1.14 -5.06
N LYS A 59 5.82 0.98 -3.93
CA LYS A 59 5.76 -0.27 -3.15
C LYS A 59 4.36 -0.42 -2.56
N VAL A 60 3.62 -1.41 -3.03
CA VAL A 60 2.29 -1.76 -2.51
C VAL A 60 2.47 -2.94 -1.56
N VAL A 61 2.01 -2.79 -0.31
CA VAL A 61 1.99 -3.88 0.67
C VAL A 61 0.56 -4.39 0.76
N THR A 62 0.38 -5.71 0.60
CA THR A 62 -0.91 -6.37 0.74
C THR A 62 -0.83 -7.44 1.82
N LEU A 63 -1.96 -7.69 2.49
CA LEU A 63 -2.06 -8.82 3.41
C LEU A 63 -2.15 -10.11 2.60
N LEU A 64 -1.24 -11.03 2.91
CA LEU A 64 -1.33 -12.42 2.44
C LEU A 64 -2.30 -13.21 3.34
N GLU A 65 -2.64 -14.42 2.93
CA GLU A 65 -3.59 -15.30 3.62
C GLU A 65 -3.25 -15.47 5.11
N ASN A 66 -1.98 -15.74 5.44
CA ASN A 66 -1.51 -15.86 6.82
C ASN A 66 -1.69 -14.54 7.62
N GLY A 67 -1.50 -13.40 6.97
CA GLY A 67 -1.70 -12.09 7.58
C GLY A 67 -3.17 -11.78 7.84
N LEU A 68 -4.07 -12.21 6.96
CA LEU A 68 -5.51 -12.14 7.16
C LEU A 68 -5.98 -13.05 8.31
N GLU A 69 -5.45 -14.27 8.39
CA GLU A 69 -5.74 -15.17 9.51
C GLU A 69 -5.27 -14.57 10.84
N ALA A 70 -4.04 -14.05 10.89
CA ALA A 70 -3.49 -13.42 12.08
C ALA A 70 -4.27 -12.17 12.49
N ALA A 71 -4.71 -11.34 11.53
CA ALA A 71 -5.54 -10.17 11.83
C ALA A 71 -6.90 -10.55 12.44
N LYS A 72 -7.50 -11.67 12.00
CA LYS A 72 -8.81 -12.12 12.49
C LYS A 72 -8.73 -12.87 13.80
N LYS A 73 -7.76 -13.78 13.95
CA LYS A 73 -7.67 -14.72 15.07
C LYS A 73 -6.63 -14.30 16.12
N SER A 74 -5.93 -13.18 15.90
CA SER A 74 -4.71 -12.79 16.61
C SER A 74 -3.54 -13.76 16.35
N LEU A 75 -2.33 -13.30 16.67
CA LEU A 75 -1.13 -14.11 16.53
C LEU A 75 -1.10 -15.22 17.60
N PRO A 76 -0.65 -16.45 17.26
CA PRO A 76 -0.60 -17.57 18.21
C PRO A 76 0.13 -17.26 19.52
N GLU A 77 1.21 -16.50 19.46
CA GLU A 77 1.99 -16.04 20.62
C GLU A 77 1.21 -15.10 21.54
N LEU A 78 0.40 -14.21 20.98
CA LEU A 78 -0.45 -13.30 21.76
C LEU A 78 -1.57 -14.09 22.44
N ILE A 79 -2.22 -15.01 21.71
CA ILE A 79 -3.26 -15.89 22.28
C ILE A 79 -2.67 -16.71 23.43
N LEU A 80 -1.48 -17.31 23.23
CA LEU A 80 -0.85 -18.13 24.25
C LEU A 80 -0.46 -17.31 25.48
N ALA A 81 0.09 -16.12 25.31
CA ALA A 81 0.45 -15.24 26.41
C ALA A 81 -0.76 -14.78 27.23
N ASP A 82 -1.87 -14.42 26.57
CA ASP A 82 -3.10 -14.03 27.27
C ASP A 82 -3.71 -15.18 28.07
N VAL A 83 -3.61 -16.40 27.55
CA VAL A 83 -4.04 -17.60 28.28
C VAL A 83 -3.13 -17.86 29.49
N LEU A 84 -1.81 -17.77 29.31
CA LEU A 84 -0.82 -17.98 30.38
C LEU A 84 -0.91 -16.92 31.50
N LYS A 85 -1.31 -15.68 31.18
CA LYS A 85 -1.60 -14.64 32.19
C LYS A 85 -2.78 -15.01 33.09
N LYS A 86 -3.76 -15.74 32.57
CA LYS A 86 -5.00 -16.08 33.29
C LYS A 86 -4.89 -17.40 34.03
N GLN A 87 -4.17 -18.38 33.48
CA GLN A 87 -4.07 -19.71 34.06
C GLN A 87 -2.80 -20.45 33.60
N SER A 88 -2.30 -21.34 34.47
CA SER A 88 -1.26 -22.30 34.08
C SER A 88 -1.83 -23.34 33.13
N LEU A 89 -1.17 -23.55 31.98
CA LEU A 89 -1.60 -24.51 30.97
C LEU A 89 -0.63 -25.70 30.87
N THR A 90 -1.16 -26.90 30.70
CA THR A 90 -0.33 -28.08 30.38
C THR A 90 0.00 -28.14 28.89
N PHE A 91 1.15 -28.73 28.55
CA PHE A 91 1.63 -28.83 27.16
C PHE A 91 0.58 -29.43 26.21
N ARG A 92 -0.05 -30.54 26.61
CA ARG A 92 -1.12 -31.21 25.84
C ARG A 92 -2.34 -30.31 25.59
N ARG A 93 -2.68 -29.42 26.54
CA ARG A 93 -3.80 -28.48 26.38
C ARG A 93 -3.41 -27.33 25.43
N GLY A 94 -2.15 -26.92 25.44
CA GLY A 94 -1.62 -25.89 24.54
C GLY A 94 -1.60 -26.34 23.09
N GLU A 95 -1.15 -27.57 22.83
CA GLU A 95 -1.16 -28.16 21.49
C GLU A 95 -2.59 -28.32 20.94
N LYS A 96 -3.57 -28.65 21.78
CA LYS A 96 -4.98 -28.72 21.37
C LYS A 96 -5.59 -27.35 21.05
N LEU A 97 -5.13 -26.29 21.71
CA LEU A 97 -5.67 -24.95 21.54
C LEU A 97 -5.23 -24.30 20.22
N LEU A 98 -3.94 -24.42 19.88
CA LEU A 98 -3.35 -23.70 18.74
C LEU A 98 -2.96 -24.63 17.58
N GLY A 99 -2.90 -25.94 17.80
CA GLY A 99 -2.25 -26.90 16.90
C GLY A 99 -0.75 -27.03 17.20
N SER A 100 -0.18 -28.22 16.99
CA SER A 100 1.19 -28.53 17.46
C SER A 100 2.25 -27.57 16.89
N ASP A 101 2.19 -27.25 15.59
CA ASP A 101 3.19 -26.37 14.95
C ASP A 101 3.10 -24.92 15.43
N LYS A 102 1.87 -24.36 15.47
CA LYS A 102 1.63 -22.99 15.94
C LYS A 102 1.96 -22.85 17.43
N PHE A 103 1.68 -23.88 18.23
CA PHE A 103 2.01 -23.91 19.65
C PHE A 103 3.53 -23.94 19.88
N ARG A 104 4.27 -24.79 19.15
CA ARG A 104 5.74 -24.83 19.25
C ARG A 104 6.37 -23.50 18.87
N PHE A 105 5.89 -22.87 17.80
CA PHE A 105 6.32 -21.54 17.40
C PHE A 105 6.05 -20.51 18.51
N ALA A 106 4.82 -20.45 19.02
CA ALA A 106 4.43 -19.51 20.08
C ALA A 106 5.27 -19.70 21.36
N VAL A 107 5.51 -20.94 21.80
CA VAL A 107 6.36 -21.24 22.96
C VAL A 107 7.80 -20.79 22.71
N GLY A 108 8.36 -21.06 21.53
CA GLY A 108 9.70 -20.61 21.16
C GLY A 108 9.82 -19.09 21.17
N TYR A 109 8.82 -18.41 20.61
CA TYR A 109 8.74 -16.94 20.56
C TYR A 109 8.68 -16.32 21.96
N LEU A 110 7.81 -16.84 22.84
CA LEU A 110 7.69 -16.38 24.23
C LEU A 110 8.95 -16.67 25.05
N ARG A 111 9.58 -17.83 24.86
CA ARG A 111 10.83 -18.20 25.55
C ARG A 111 12.00 -17.31 25.15
N ALA A 112 12.02 -16.83 23.91
CA ALA A 112 13.05 -15.91 23.43
C ALA A 112 12.92 -14.49 24.02
N GLY A 113 11.87 -14.20 24.79
CA GLY A 113 11.63 -12.87 25.37
C GLY A 113 11.20 -11.83 24.34
N ASN A 114 10.74 -12.26 23.16
CA ASN A 114 10.25 -11.36 22.11
C ASN A 114 8.83 -10.81 22.39
N TYR A 115 8.43 -10.73 23.66
CA TYR A 115 7.09 -10.39 24.13
C TYR A 115 7.07 -9.08 24.93
#